data_AF-F3GG01-F1
#
_entry.id   AF-F3GG01-F1
#
_cell.length_a   1.000
_cell.length_b   1.000
_cell.length_c   1.000
_cell.angle_alpha   90.00
_cell.angle_beta   90.00
_cell.angle_gamma   90.00
#
_symmetry.space_group_name_H-M   'P 1'
#
loop_
_entity.id
_entity.type
_entity.pdbx_description
1 polymer ?
#
loop_
_entity_poly.entity_id
_entity_poly.type
_entity_poly.pdbx_seq_one_letter_code
_entity_poly.pdbx_strand_id
1 'polypeptide(L)'
;MEVLVTFLDGDPDRPLVSGCLYHAEHVPPYDLPAHQTRSVFKTLSSPGGNGSNELRIEDRAGQEQIYVHAQRDWEQNIEHEQKIRVGHHRHERIEGNSYSEFKIEEHRTVDGDRLTEVKASDHVTVGGTRHIKVGDGLLAHAGQEIHLKAGNKLIIEAGLEITLKAGGSFIKVDASGVTVNGSQIKLNSGGSPGNGSGANPLLPGNAERPEAGESGDMLISAQRQAMIRRSPFCSQCLQATEEPKK
;
A
#
# COMPACT_ATOMS: atom_id res chain seq x y z
N MET A 1 -1.24 13.24 -34.99
CA MET A 1 -2.49 13.67 -34.37
C MET A 1 -3.19 14.59 -35.35
N GLU A 2 -4.48 14.38 -35.59
CA GLU A 2 -5.31 15.28 -36.39
C GLU A 2 -6.12 16.18 -35.45
N VAL A 3 -6.22 17.46 -35.78
CA VAL A 3 -6.88 18.48 -34.95
C VAL A 3 -7.92 19.25 -35.75
N LEU A 4 -9.02 19.58 -35.10
CA LEU A 4 -10.02 20.51 -35.61
C LEU A 4 -9.60 21.93 -35.29
N VAL A 5 -9.40 22.74 -36.33
CA VAL A 5 -9.11 24.18 -36.21
C VAL A 5 -10.37 24.97 -36.52
N THR A 6 -10.78 25.79 -35.57
CA THR A 6 -11.85 26.79 -35.70
C THR A 6 -11.25 28.18 -35.74
N PHE A 7 -11.99 29.16 -36.25
CA PHE A 7 -11.51 30.52 -36.43
C PHE A 7 -12.36 31.48 -35.60
N LEU A 8 -11.73 32.28 -34.73
CA LEU A 8 -12.44 33.21 -33.86
C LEU A 8 -13.14 34.27 -34.71
N ASP A 9 -14.45 34.45 -34.52
CA ASP A 9 -15.28 35.34 -35.33
C ASP A 9 -15.23 35.03 -36.85
N GLY A 10 -14.82 33.82 -37.23
CA GLY A 10 -14.60 33.43 -38.63
C GLY A 10 -13.34 34.02 -39.27
N ASP A 11 -12.48 34.68 -38.48
CA ASP A 11 -11.25 35.31 -38.96
C ASP A 11 -10.16 34.24 -39.20
N PRO A 12 -9.76 33.98 -40.46
CA PRO A 12 -8.74 32.98 -40.79
C PRO A 12 -7.38 33.26 -40.14
N ASP A 13 -7.12 34.51 -39.77
CA ASP A 13 -5.89 34.93 -39.11
C ASP A 13 -5.93 34.69 -37.57
N ARG A 14 -7.04 34.17 -37.05
CA ARG A 14 -7.23 33.87 -35.61
C ARG A 14 -7.64 32.40 -35.39
N PRO A 15 -6.76 31.43 -35.68
CA PRO A 15 -7.04 30.02 -35.50
C PRO A 15 -7.05 29.61 -34.02
N LEU A 16 -7.90 28.63 -33.70
CA LEU A 16 -8.04 27.99 -32.39
C LEU A 16 -8.27 26.49 -32.58
N VAL A 17 -7.46 25.66 -31.95
CA VAL A 17 -7.70 24.21 -31.88
C VAL A 17 -8.86 23.94 -30.93
N SER A 18 -9.93 23.30 -31.43
CA SER A 18 -11.16 23.04 -30.66
C SER A 18 -11.47 21.55 -30.49
N GLY A 19 -10.71 20.66 -31.13
CA GLY A 19 -10.87 19.22 -30.96
C GLY A 19 -9.73 18.43 -31.57
N CYS A 20 -9.68 17.13 -31.24
CA CYS A 20 -8.77 16.15 -31.82
C CYS A 20 -9.60 15.01 -32.41
N LEU A 21 -9.15 14.47 -33.54
CA LEU A 21 -9.84 13.40 -34.26
C LEU A 21 -8.94 12.17 -34.39
N TYR A 22 -9.58 11.00 -34.34
CA TYR A 22 -8.98 9.74 -34.77
C TYR A 22 -9.18 9.55 -36.27
N HIS A 23 -8.20 8.95 -36.93
CA HIS A 23 -8.23 8.63 -38.36
C HIS A 23 -7.44 7.33 -38.63
N ALA A 24 -7.24 6.97 -39.90
CA ALA A 24 -6.63 5.68 -40.27
C ALA A 24 -5.20 5.46 -39.73
N GLU A 25 -4.42 6.52 -39.50
CA GLU A 25 -3.05 6.40 -38.93
C GLU A 25 -3.04 6.62 -37.41
N HIS A 26 -3.94 7.45 -36.90
CA HIS A 26 -4.16 7.64 -35.46
C HIS A 26 -5.48 7.00 -35.08
N VAL A 27 -5.46 5.68 -34.91
CA VAL A 27 -6.66 4.89 -34.60
C VAL A 27 -7.10 5.08 -33.15
N PRO A 28 -8.38 4.82 -32.82
CA PRO A 28 -8.84 4.79 -31.43
C PRO A 28 -8.02 3.81 -30.57
N PRO A 29 -7.92 4.03 -29.24
CA PRO A 29 -7.10 3.18 -28.35
C PRO A 29 -7.54 1.70 -28.28
N TYR A 30 -8.77 1.41 -28.69
CA TYR A 30 -9.35 0.08 -28.75
C TYR A 30 -10.16 -0.09 -30.03
N ASP A 31 -10.20 -1.32 -30.56
CA ASP A 31 -10.92 -1.64 -31.79
C ASP A 31 -12.43 -1.38 -31.66
N LEU A 32 -12.97 -0.61 -32.60
CA LEU A 32 -14.39 -0.34 -32.73
C LEU A 32 -14.98 -1.11 -33.92
N PRO A 33 -16.23 -1.60 -33.83
CA PRO A 33 -17.20 -1.41 -32.73
C PRO A 33 -17.09 -2.44 -31.59
N ALA A 34 -16.14 -3.38 -31.64
CA ALA A 34 -16.04 -4.48 -30.66
C ALA A 34 -15.96 -4.00 -29.19
N HIS A 35 -15.35 -2.84 -28.97
CA HIS A 35 -15.18 -2.21 -27.65
C HIS A 35 -15.96 -0.90 -27.48
N GLN A 36 -17.11 -0.76 -28.14
CA GLN A 36 -17.95 0.44 -28.07
C GLN A 36 -18.46 0.80 -26.66
N THR A 37 -18.41 -0.13 -25.71
CA THR A 37 -18.83 0.06 -24.31
C THR A 37 -17.70 0.53 -23.39
N ARG A 38 -16.54 0.89 -23.95
CA ARG A 38 -15.38 1.37 -23.19
C ARG A 38 -15.23 2.88 -23.26
N SER A 39 -15.12 3.52 -22.11
CA SER A 39 -14.66 4.90 -21.96
C SER A 39 -13.21 4.90 -21.50
N VAL A 40 -12.33 5.63 -22.19
CA VAL A 40 -10.88 5.50 -22.01
C VAL A 40 -10.19 6.85 -22.01
N PHE A 41 -9.34 7.07 -21.02
CA PHE A 41 -8.28 8.08 -21.04
C PHE A 41 -6.94 7.35 -21.00
N LYS A 42 -6.23 7.33 -22.13
CA LYS A 42 -4.96 6.63 -22.28
C LYS A 42 -3.89 7.58 -22.80
N THR A 43 -2.77 7.64 -22.10
CA THR A 43 -1.61 8.46 -22.49
C THR A 43 -0.56 7.62 -23.19
N LEU A 44 0.45 8.30 -23.75
CA LEU A 44 1.63 7.67 -24.32
C LEU A 44 2.87 8.34 -23.72
N SER A 45 3.77 7.56 -23.14
CA SER A 45 5.01 8.06 -22.56
C SER A 45 5.82 8.83 -23.60
N SER A 46 6.39 9.96 -23.20
CA SER A 46 7.16 10.83 -24.09
C SER A 46 8.51 11.18 -23.48
N PRO A 47 9.58 11.29 -24.29
CA PRO A 47 9.64 10.93 -25.71
C PRO A 47 9.66 9.42 -25.94
N GLY A 48 9.37 8.97 -27.16
CA GLY A 48 9.63 7.60 -27.61
C GLY A 48 8.52 6.56 -27.43
N GLY A 49 7.46 6.83 -26.65
CA GLY A 49 6.25 5.99 -26.68
C GLY A 49 6.36 4.62 -26.02
N ASN A 50 7.38 4.37 -25.21
CA ASN A 50 7.65 3.04 -24.62
C ASN A 50 6.73 2.63 -23.45
N GLY A 51 5.61 3.31 -23.24
CA GLY A 51 4.68 3.02 -22.16
C GLY A 51 3.42 3.87 -22.17
N SER A 52 2.48 3.60 -21.27
CA SER A 52 1.20 4.35 -21.19
C SER A 52 0.64 4.37 -19.77
N ASN A 53 -0.02 5.46 -19.39
CA ASN A 53 -0.95 5.45 -18.26
C ASN A 53 -2.37 5.31 -18.79
N GLU A 54 -3.24 4.61 -18.08
CA GLU A 54 -4.60 4.35 -18.55
C GLU A 54 -5.61 4.39 -17.40
N LEU A 55 -6.70 5.12 -17.62
CA LEU A 55 -7.97 4.97 -16.92
C LEU A 55 -9.00 4.47 -17.93
N ARG A 56 -9.57 3.30 -17.67
CA ARG A 56 -10.59 2.69 -18.52
C ARG A 56 -11.80 2.25 -17.71
N ILE A 57 -12.97 2.54 -18.23
CA ILE A 57 -14.27 2.13 -17.67
C ILE A 57 -14.96 1.29 -18.74
N GLU A 58 -15.30 0.05 -18.40
CA GLU A 58 -16.10 -0.88 -19.21
C GLU A 58 -17.52 -0.92 -18.66
N ASP A 59 -18.50 -0.58 -19.49
CA ASP A 59 -19.93 -0.51 -19.14
C ASP A 59 -20.75 -1.69 -19.68
N ARG A 60 -20.09 -2.75 -20.16
CA ARG A 60 -20.79 -3.96 -20.59
C ARG A 60 -21.43 -4.66 -19.40
N ALA A 61 -22.76 -4.79 -19.44
CA ALA A 61 -23.55 -5.39 -18.37
C ALA A 61 -23.04 -6.78 -17.95
N GLY A 62 -22.80 -6.96 -16.64
CA GLY A 62 -22.27 -8.19 -16.04
C GLY A 62 -20.76 -8.41 -16.24
N GLN A 63 -20.06 -7.46 -16.87
CA GLN A 63 -18.62 -7.45 -17.11
C GLN A 63 -18.02 -6.07 -16.81
N GLU A 64 -18.69 -5.28 -15.97
CA GLU A 64 -18.30 -3.91 -15.65
C GLU A 64 -16.92 -3.89 -14.97
N GLN A 65 -16.08 -2.94 -15.36
CA GLN A 65 -14.73 -2.85 -14.82
C GLN A 65 -14.20 -1.42 -14.87
N ILE A 66 -13.54 -1.00 -13.78
CA ILE A 66 -12.61 0.12 -13.79
C ILE A 66 -11.19 -0.46 -13.80
N TYR A 67 -10.39 -0.05 -14.78
CA TYR A 67 -8.98 -0.41 -14.91
C TYR A 67 -8.13 0.85 -14.77
N VAL A 68 -7.16 0.80 -13.85
CA VAL A 68 -6.18 1.86 -13.62
C VAL A 68 -4.80 1.25 -13.86
N HIS A 69 -4.04 1.86 -14.75
CA HIS A 69 -2.66 1.49 -15.06
C HIS A 69 -1.73 2.69 -14.89
N ALA A 70 -0.73 2.53 -14.04
CA ALA A 70 0.39 3.44 -13.93
C ALA A 70 1.64 2.75 -14.50
N GLN A 71 2.28 3.38 -15.48
CA GLN A 71 3.46 2.81 -16.14
C GLN A 71 4.69 2.73 -15.23
N ARG A 72 4.77 3.62 -14.23
CA ARG A 72 5.94 3.75 -13.34
C ARG A 72 5.49 3.85 -11.89
N ASP A 73 5.10 5.05 -11.46
CA ASP A 73 4.71 5.32 -10.08
C ASP A 73 3.22 5.63 -10.01
N TRP A 74 2.55 5.10 -8.98
CA TRP A 74 1.19 5.47 -8.60
C TRP A 74 1.20 6.01 -7.19
N GLU A 75 0.96 7.31 -7.05
CA GLU A 75 0.82 7.96 -5.76
C GLU A 75 -0.64 8.30 -5.52
N GLN A 76 -1.13 7.97 -4.31
CA GLN A 76 -2.46 8.31 -3.87
C GLN A 76 -2.37 9.12 -2.58
N ASN A 77 -2.68 10.41 -2.66
CA ASN A 77 -2.72 11.31 -1.51
C ASN A 77 -4.18 11.66 -1.16
N ILE A 78 -4.62 11.35 0.06
CA ILE A 78 -5.96 11.64 0.56
C ILE A 78 -5.83 12.54 1.80
N GLU A 79 -6.19 13.81 1.65
CA GLU A 79 -6.01 14.85 2.68
C GLU A 79 -7.02 14.77 3.84
N HIS A 80 -8.05 13.92 3.75
CA HIS A 80 -9.10 13.86 4.76
C HIS A 80 -9.53 12.44 5.11
N GLU A 81 -10.33 11.79 4.25
CA GLU A 81 -10.92 10.49 4.58
C GLU A 81 -10.96 9.59 3.34
N GLN A 82 -10.51 8.35 3.50
CA GLN A 82 -10.66 7.29 2.51
C GLN A 82 -11.60 6.21 3.06
N LYS A 83 -12.65 5.88 2.30
CA LYS A 83 -13.56 4.76 2.59
C LYS A 83 -13.48 3.75 1.46
N ILE A 84 -13.16 2.50 1.79
CA ILE A 84 -13.10 1.40 0.83
C ILE A 84 -14.09 0.31 1.26
N ARG A 85 -15.02 -0.03 0.36
CA ARG A 85 -15.89 -1.19 0.49
C ARG A 85 -15.70 -2.09 -0.71
N VAL A 86 -15.26 -3.32 -0.47
CA VAL A 86 -15.17 -4.37 -1.50
C VAL A 86 -16.30 -5.35 -1.25
N GLY A 87 -17.20 -5.52 -2.22
CA GLY A 87 -18.38 -6.37 -2.06
C GLY A 87 -18.09 -7.88 -2.12
N HIS A 88 -16.88 -8.24 -2.56
CA HIS A 88 -16.44 -9.63 -2.69
C HIS A 88 -14.96 -9.74 -2.31
N HIS A 89 -14.07 -10.10 -3.23
CA HIS A 89 -12.65 -10.34 -2.93
C HIS A 89 -11.76 -9.12 -3.24
N ARG A 90 -10.77 -8.88 -2.37
CA ARG A 90 -9.61 -8.02 -2.63
C ARG A 90 -8.38 -8.91 -2.79
N HIS A 91 -7.67 -8.75 -3.91
CA HIS A 91 -6.38 -9.40 -4.13
C HIS A 91 -5.32 -8.33 -4.26
N GLU A 92 -4.21 -8.53 -3.55
CA GLU A 92 -3.06 -7.63 -3.57
C GLU A 92 -1.79 -8.46 -3.69
N ARG A 93 -0.93 -8.08 -4.63
CA ARG A 93 0.37 -8.71 -4.86
C ARG A 93 1.42 -7.63 -4.94
N ILE A 94 2.37 -7.67 -4.01
CA ILE A 94 3.52 -6.79 -3.97
C ILE A 94 4.74 -7.66 -4.23
N GLU A 95 5.50 -7.34 -5.28
CA GLU A 95 6.72 -8.09 -5.64
C GLU A 95 7.96 -7.59 -4.89
N GLY A 96 7.91 -6.35 -4.41
CA GLY A 96 8.92 -5.74 -3.55
C GLY A 96 8.48 -5.68 -2.09
N ASN A 97 8.90 -4.63 -1.41
CA ASN A 97 8.58 -4.40 -0.01
C ASN A 97 7.22 -3.72 0.16
N SER A 98 6.53 -4.03 1.26
CA SER A 98 5.34 -3.32 1.71
C SER A 98 5.62 -2.68 3.07
N TYR A 99 5.33 -1.39 3.21
CA TYR A 99 5.47 -0.62 4.44
C TYR A 99 4.12 -0.02 4.82
N SER A 100 3.79 -0.05 6.10
CA SER A 100 2.58 0.58 6.64
C SER A 100 2.89 1.19 8.00
N GLU A 101 2.67 2.50 8.13
CA GLU A 101 2.81 3.24 9.39
C GLU A 101 1.44 3.74 9.83
N PHE A 102 0.97 3.26 10.97
CA PHE A 102 -0.25 3.74 11.63
C PHE A 102 0.14 4.54 12.86
N LYS A 103 -0.10 5.86 12.83
CA LYS A 103 0.41 6.77 13.88
C LYS A 103 -0.38 6.73 15.19
N ILE A 104 -1.61 6.25 15.16
CA ILE A 104 -2.51 6.27 16.32
C ILE A 104 -2.94 4.84 16.67
N GLU A 105 -3.82 4.25 15.86
CA GLU A 105 -4.38 2.94 16.13
C GLU A 105 -4.64 2.15 14.84
N GLU A 106 -4.58 0.83 14.95
CA GLU A 106 -5.05 -0.12 13.96
C GLU A 106 -6.08 -1.03 14.63
N HIS A 107 -7.30 -1.07 14.09
CA HIS A 107 -8.32 -2.03 14.51
C HIS A 107 -8.50 -3.07 13.41
N ARG A 108 -8.32 -4.34 13.77
CA ARG A 108 -8.42 -5.46 12.83
C ARG A 108 -9.25 -6.58 13.41
N THR A 109 -10.39 -6.87 12.75
CA THR A 109 -11.24 -8.03 13.04
C THR A 109 -11.21 -8.96 11.83
N VAL A 110 -11.06 -10.25 12.08
CA VAL A 110 -11.15 -11.30 11.07
C VAL A 110 -12.06 -12.38 11.65
N ASP A 111 -13.24 -12.55 11.05
CA ASP A 111 -14.25 -13.51 11.54
C ASP A 111 -13.88 -14.96 11.22
N GLY A 112 -13.20 -15.16 10.08
CA GLY A 112 -12.66 -16.45 9.67
C GLY A 112 -11.19 -16.63 10.08
N ASP A 113 -10.55 -17.60 9.44
CA ASP A 113 -9.15 -17.89 9.71
C ASP A 113 -8.21 -16.79 9.22
N ARG A 114 -7.21 -16.47 10.03
CA ARG A 114 -6.03 -15.70 9.60
C ARG A 114 -4.85 -16.63 9.39
N LEU A 115 -4.59 -16.99 8.14
CA LEU A 115 -3.42 -17.78 7.75
C LEU A 115 -2.21 -16.87 7.51
N THR A 116 -1.04 -17.24 8.02
CA THR A 116 0.20 -16.46 7.87
C THR A 116 1.39 -17.41 7.75
N GLU A 117 2.16 -17.30 6.66
CA GLU A 117 3.42 -18.00 6.47
C GLU A 117 4.54 -16.95 6.38
N VAL A 118 5.48 -17.01 7.32
CA VAL A 118 6.69 -16.19 7.29
C VAL A 118 7.87 -17.12 7.00
N LYS A 119 8.48 -16.95 5.83
CA LYS A 119 9.58 -17.82 5.36
C LYS A 119 10.94 -17.45 5.95
N ALA A 120 11.08 -16.20 6.38
CA ALA A 120 12.27 -15.69 7.05
C ALA A 120 11.97 -15.48 8.54
N SER A 121 12.48 -14.40 9.14
CA SER A 121 12.26 -14.08 10.55
C SER A 121 11.00 -13.26 10.77
N ASP A 122 10.27 -13.55 11.85
CA ASP A 122 9.18 -12.71 12.36
C ASP A 122 9.65 -11.97 13.62
N HIS A 123 9.66 -10.64 13.58
CA HIS A 123 10.12 -9.78 14.66
C HIS A 123 8.95 -8.98 15.22
N VAL A 124 8.70 -9.12 16.53
CA VAL A 124 7.64 -8.36 17.21
C VAL A 124 8.18 -7.66 18.45
N THR A 125 8.08 -6.33 18.45
CA THR A 125 8.38 -5.48 19.61
C THR A 125 7.09 -4.82 20.08
N VAL A 126 6.76 -4.96 21.35
CA VAL A 126 5.61 -4.29 21.98
C VAL A 126 6.13 -3.44 23.13
N GLY A 127 6.01 -2.12 22.99
CA GLY A 127 6.47 -1.18 24.04
C GLY A 127 5.57 -1.16 25.28
N GLY A 128 4.30 -1.54 25.12
CA GLY A 128 3.32 -1.67 26.20
C GLY A 128 3.01 -3.14 26.53
N THR A 129 1.73 -3.49 26.55
CA THR A 129 1.26 -4.84 26.91
C THR A 129 0.85 -5.64 25.68
N ARG A 130 1.26 -6.92 25.62
CA ARG A 130 0.74 -7.89 24.66
C ARG A 130 -0.20 -8.86 25.37
N HIS A 131 -1.48 -8.82 25.03
CA HIS A 131 -2.46 -9.82 25.46
C HIS A 131 -2.60 -10.91 24.39
N ILE A 132 -2.60 -12.17 24.83
CA ILE A 132 -2.85 -13.33 23.97
C ILE A 132 -3.91 -14.17 24.68
N LYS A 133 -5.10 -14.27 24.08
CA LYS A 133 -6.18 -15.15 24.54
C LYS A 133 -6.54 -16.07 23.39
N VAL A 134 -6.46 -17.38 23.62
CA VAL A 134 -6.82 -18.41 22.64
C VAL A 134 -7.90 -19.28 23.26
N GLY A 135 -8.93 -19.62 22.50
CA GLY A 135 -10.10 -20.36 22.99
C GLY A 135 -9.86 -21.85 23.21
N ASP A 136 -8.99 -22.45 22.39
CA ASP A 136 -8.72 -23.89 22.40
C ASP A 136 -7.24 -24.18 22.74
N GLY A 137 -6.32 -24.03 21.77
CA GLY A 137 -4.90 -24.36 21.97
C GLY A 137 -3.93 -23.26 21.55
N LEU A 138 -2.99 -22.91 22.44
CA LEU A 138 -1.78 -22.16 22.09
C LEU A 138 -0.61 -23.13 21.94
N LEU A 139 -0.33 -23.54 20.70
CA LEU A 139 0.71 -24.51 20.38
C LEU A 139 1.97 -23.78 19.89
N ALA A 140 3.13 -24.11 20.45
CA ALA A 140 4.42 -23.54 20.05
C ALA A 140 5.45 -24.66 19.88
N HIS A 141 6.14 -24.65 18.74
CA HIS A 141 7.25 -25.55 18.44
C HIS A 141 8.41 -24.72 17.89
N ALA A 142 9.61 -24.93 18.44
CA ALA A 142 10.83 -24.31 17.95
C ALA A 142 11.89 -25.40 17.73
N GLY A 143 12.62 -25.32 16.62
CA GLY A 143 13.63 -26.32 16.28
C GLY A 143 14.88 -26.28 17.17
N GLN A 144 15.15 -25.15 17.83
CA GLN A 144 16.34 -24.97 18.67
C GLN A 144 15.98 -24.56 20.11
N GLU A 145 15.22 -23.49 20.30
CA GLU A 145 15.02 -22.90 21.63
C GLU A 145 13.65 -22.23 21.77
N ILE A 146 13.03 -22.40 22.94
CA ILE A 146 11.99 -21.52 23.46
C ILE A 146 12.53 -20.88 24.75
N HIS A 147 12.73 -19.56 24.75
CA HIS A 147 13.23 -18.82 25.91
C HIS A 147 12.16 -17.84 26.42
N LEU A 148 11.63 -18.13 27.62
CA LEU A 148 10.68 -17.27 28.33
C LEU A 148 11.38 -16.60 29.51
N LYS A 149 11.67 -15.30 29.38
CA LYS A 149 12.31 -14.49 30.43
C LYS A 149 11.37 -13.41 30.92
N ALA A 150 11.17 -13.35 32.24
CA ALA A 150 10.49 -12.25 32.91
C ALA A 150 11.48 -11.53 33.85
N GLY A 151 11.48 -10.20 33.83
CA GLY A 151 12.37 -9.42 34.70
C GLY A 151 12.00 -9.47 36.19
N ASN A 152 10.71 -9.68 36.51
CA ASN A 152 10.22 -9.70 37.89
C ASN A 152 9.50 -11.01 38.24
N LYS A 153 8.44 -11.38 37.49
CA LYS A 153 7.62 -12.55 37.81
C LYS A 153 7.22 -13.33 36.55
N LEU A 154 7.35 -14.65 36.62
CA LEU A 154 6.75 -15.61 35.68
C LEU A 154 5.76 -16.48 36.46
N ILE A 155 4.53 -16.58 35.97
CA ILE A 155 3.48 -17.43 36.54
C ILE A 155 3.01 -18.37 35.45
N ILE A 156 2.96 -19.66 35.75
CA ILE A 156 2.36 -20.68 34.90
C ILE A 156 1.29 -21.37 35.75
N GLU A 157 0.04 -21.20 35.35
CA GLU A 157 -1.12 -21.80 36.00
C GLU A 157 -1.84 -22.70 34.98
N ALA A 158 -2.25 -23.87 35.43
CA ALA A 158 -3.10 -24.77 34.67
C ALA A 158 -4.19 -25.33 35.58
N GLY A 159 -5.36 -25.60 35.02
CA GLY A 159 -6.50 -26.08 35.81
C GLY A 159 -6.36 -27.53 36.28
N LEU A 160 -5.79 -28.41 35.44
CA LEU A 160 -5.71 -29.84 35.74
C LEU A 160 -4.27 -30.34 35.92
N GLU A 161 -3.36 -29.93 35.03
CA GLU A 161 -2.00 -30.48 34.99
C GLU A 161 -1.00 -29.46 34.44
N ILE A 162 0.18 -29.38 35.09
CA ILE A 162 1.40 -28.79 34.51
C ILE A 162 2.43 -29.91 34.38
N THR A 163 2.99 -30.09 33.19
CA THR A 163 4.00 -31.13 32.93
C THR A 163 5.21 -30.55 32.21
N LEU A 164 6.40 -30.79 32.77
CA LEU A 164 7.71 -30.43 32.22
C LEU A 164 8.47 -31.72 31.89
N LYS A 165 8.86 -31.94 30.63
CA LYS A 165 9.56 -33.16 30.18
C LYS A 165 10.87 -32.82 29.49
N ALA A 166 11.94 -33.53 29.81
CA ALA A 166 13.24 -33.39 29.16
C ALA A 166 14.08 -34.67 29.28
N GLY A 167 14.62 -35.17 28.16
CA GLY A 167 15.60 -36.28 28.15
C GLY A 167 15.16 -37.54 28.91
N GLY A 168 13.86 -37.86 28.88
CA GLY A 168 13.27 -38.99 29.63
C GLY A 168 12.91 -38.70 31.09
N SER A 169 13.31 -37.56 31.64
CA SER A 169 12.90 -37.08 32.96
C SER A 169 11.66 -36.19 32.87
N PHE A 170 10.90 -36.07 33.96
CA PHE A 170 9.77 -35.15 34.02
C PHE A 170 9.44 -34.66 35.43
N ILE A 171 8.76 -33.52 35.47
CA ILE A 171 8.03 -33.00 36.62
C ILE A 171 6.57 -32.87 36.19
N LYS A 172 5.66 -33.43 36.98
CA LYS A 172 4.22 -33.27 36.79
C LYS A 172 3.60 -32.72 38.06
N VAL A 173 2.75 -31.71 37.92
CA VAL A 173 1.92 -31.14 38.97
C VAL A 173 0.46 -31.34 38.57
N ASP A 174 -0.29 -32.06 39.38
CA ASP A 174 -1.72 -32.30 39.19
C ASP A 174 -2.45 -32.36 40.55
N ALA A 175 -3.73 -32.72 40.54
CA ALA A 175 -4.54 -32.79 41.76
C ALA A 175 -4.02 -33.80 42.81
N SER A 176 -3.17 -34.76 42.44
CA SER A 176 -2.56 -35.72 43.37
C SER A 176 -1.29 -35.21 44.03
N GLY A 177 -0.73 -34.09 43.55
CA GLY A 177 0.48 -33.46 44.08
C GLY A 177 1.57 -33.26 43.02
N VAL A 178 2.82 -33.33 43.45
CA VAL A 178 4.01 -33.14 42.59
C VAL A 178 4.73 -34.46 42.39
N THR A 179 4.79 -34.95 41.15
CA THR A 179 5.58 -36.11 40.76
C THR A 179 6.88 -35.67 40.10
N VAL A 180 8.02 -36.16 40.59
CA VAL A 180 9.34 -35.93 39.99
C VAL A 180 9.96 -37.29 39.64
N ASN A 181 10.32 -37.47 38.38
CA ASN A 181 10.88 -38.73 37.89
C ASN A 181 12.09 -38.48 36.98
N GLY A 182 13.14 -39.27 37.18
CA GLY A 182 14.37 -39.24 36.38
C GLY A 182 15.38 -40.25 36.94
N SER A 183 16.43 -40.57 36.17
CA SER A 183 17.49 -41.51 36.60
C SER A 183 18.27 -41.02 37.81
N GLN A 184 18.46 -39.70 37.94
CA GLN A 184 19.07 -39.04 39.08
C GLN A 184 18.35 -37.71 39.37
N ILE A 185 17.97 -37.49 40.63
CA ILE A 185 17.35 -36.23 41.09
C ILE A 185 18.34 -35.55 42.05
N LYS A 186 18.87 -34.38 41.68
CA LYS A 186 19.78 -33.58 42.51
C LYS A 186 19.01 -32.44 43.16
N LEU A 187 18.83 -32.50 44.48
CA LEU A 187 18.22 -31.43 45.27
C LEU A 187 19.30 -30.75 46.09
N ASN A 188 19.47 -29.44 45.93
CA ASN A 188 20.51 -28.65 46.60
C ASN A 188 21.93 -29.20 46.42
N SER A 189 22.23 -29.85 45.29
CA SER A 189 23.51 -30.53 45.04
C SER A 189 24.11 -30.13 43.68
N GLY A 190 24.95 -29.09 43.69
CA GLY A 190 25.76 -28.64 42.56
C GLY A 190 25.00 -28.22 41.29
N GLY A 191 25.75 -27.83 40.25
CA GLY A 191 25.23 -27.48 38.92
C GLY A 191 25.16 -25.97 38.62
N SER A 192 24.88 -25.63 37.37
CA SER A 192 24.61 -24.27 36.89
C SER A 192 23.39 -24.27 35.97
N PRO A 193 22.55 -23.22 35.98
CA PRO A 193 21.41 -23.11 35.08
C PRO A 193 21.85 -23.01 33.62
N GLY A 194 20.97 -23.39 32.69
CA GLY A 194 21.15 -23.07 31.28
C GLY A 194 21.03 -21.57 31.01
N ASN A 195 21.68 -21.09 29.94
CA ASN A 195 21.53 -19.73 29.45
C ASN A 195 20.68 -19.75 28.18
N GLY A 196 19.71 -18.85 28.09
CA GLY A 196 18.96 -18.66 26.86
C GLY A 196 19.43 -17.46 26.05
N SER A 197 19.18 -17.46 24.74
CA SER A 197 19.67 -16.45 23.78
C SER A 197 19.16 -15.03 24.06
N GLY A 198 17.89 -14.92 24.44
CA GLY A 198 17.23 -13.66 24.79
C GLY A 198 16.52 -13.02 23.59
N ALA A 199 15.57 -12.12 23.85
CA ALA A 199 14.82 -11.44 22.80
C ALA A 199 15.56 -10.18 22.32
N ASN A 200 15.93 -10.13 21.04
CA ASN A 200 16.51 -8.94 20.39
C ASN A 200 15.90 -8.74 18.97
N PRO A 201 14.61 -8.38 18.87
CA PRO A 201 13.94 -8.20 17.59
C PRO A 201 14.43 -6.97 16.82
N LEU A 202 14.41 -7.04 15.48
CA LEU A 202 14.62 -5.87 14.62
C LEU A 202 13.38 -4.97 14.65
N LEU A 203 13.59 -3.66 14.50
CA LEU A 203 12.51 -2.68 14.37
C LEU A 203 12.18 -2.43 12.88
N PRO A 204 10.92 -2.10 12.53
CA PRO A 204 10.56 -1.67 11.19
C PRO A 204 11.33 -0.40 10.75
N GLY A 205 11.59 -0.28 9.45
CA GLY A 205 12.10 0.95 8.85
C GLY A 205 11.02 2.03 8.68
N ASN A 206 11.43 3.23 8.23
CA ASN A 206 10.50 4.33 7.99
C ASN A 206 9.71 4.13 6.69
N ALA A 207 8.42 4.46 6.70
CA ALA A 207 7.61 4.54 5.48
C ALA A 207 7.90 5.85 4.73
N GLU A 208 8.00 5.77 3.40
CA GLU A 208 8.13 6.94 2.54
C GLU A 208 6.80 7.70 2.45
N ARG A 209 6.87 9.02 2.24
CA ARG A 209 5.68 9.88 2.12
C ARG A 209 5.41 10.18 0.64
N PRO A 210 4.13 10.20 0.22
CA PRO A 210 3.79 10.65 -1.13
C PRO A 210 4.14 12.13 -1.32
N GLU A 211 4.31 12.56 -2.56
CA GLU A 211 4.55 13.95 -2.91
C GLU A 211 3.39 14.84 -2.47
N ALA A 212 3.71 16.00 -1.90
CA ALA A 212 2.73 17.03 -1.60
C ALA A 212 2.42 17.81 -2.88
N GLY A 213 1.18 17.74 -3.35
CA GLY A 213 0.76 18.52 -4.51
C GLY A 213 0.77 20.03 -4.19
N GLU A 214 1.42 20.82 -5.03
CA GLU A 214 1.28 22.28 -4.99
C GLU A 214 0.02 22.68 -5.76
N SER A 215 -0.82 23.52 -5.16
CA SER A 215 -1.95 24.12 -5.88
C SER A 215 -1.42 25.03 -6.98
N GLY A 216 -1.91 24.86 -8.22
CA GLY A 216 -1.56 25.75 -9.31
C GLY A 216 -1.96 27.20 -9.00
N ASP A 217 -1.15 28.15 -9.48
CA ASP A 217 -1.41 29.57 -9.28
C ASP A 217 -2.73 29.99 -9.93
N MET A 218 -3.47 30.86 -9.24
CA MET A 218 -4.58 31.57 -9.88
C MET A 218 -4.05 32.38 -11.06
N LEU A 219 -4.80 32.39 -12.17
CA LEU A 219 -4.49 33.21 -13.34
C LEU A 219 -4.13 34.64 -12.90
N ILE A 220 -2.92 35.08 -13.26
CA ILE A 220 -2.46 36.42 -12.93
C ILE A 220 -3.34 37.47 -13.62
N SER A 221 -3.37 38.68 -13.08
CA SER A 221 -4.20 39.79 -13.59
C SER A 221 -4.02 40.01 -15.10
N ALA A 222 -2.79 39.84 -15.62
CA ALA A 222 -2.48 39.94 -17.04
C ALA A 222 -3.14 38.81 -17.88
N GLN A 223 -3.19 37.58 -17.37
CA GLN A 223 -3.84 36.45 -18.03
C GLN A 223 -5.37 36.62 -18.03
N ARG A 224 -5.95 37.09 -16.93
CA ARG A 224 -7.40 37.43 -16.87
C ARG A 224 -7.74 38.57 -17.82
N GLN A 225 -6.94 39.63 -17.84
CA GLN A 225 -7.14 40.76 -18.75
C GLN A 225 -6.96 40.37 -20.22
N ALA A 226 -6.03 39.46 -20.53
CA ALA A 226 -5.86 38.93 -21.88
C ALA A 226 -7.07 38.10 -22.33
N MET A 227 -7.69 37.30 -21.44
CA MET A 227 -8.93 36.58 -21.74
C MET A 227 -10.16 37.49 -21.86
N ILE A 228 -10.18 38.63 -21.16
CA ILE A 228 -11.27 39.61 -21.21
C ILE A 228 -11.11 40.58 -22.40
N ARG A 229 -9.87 40.84 -22.85
CA ARG A 229 -9.61 41.69 -24.02
C ARG A 229 -9.98 40.96 -25.31
N ARG A 230 -10.82 41.58 -26.12
CA ARG A 230 -11.02 41.25 -27.56
C ARG A 230 -9.82 41.71 -28.41
N SER A 231 -8.60 41.48 -27.96
CA SER A 231 -7.38 41.87 -28.68
C SER A 231 -6.58 40.60 -28.98
N PRO A 232 -6.10 40.41 -30.22
CA PRO A 232 -5.52 39.13 -30.64
C PRO A 232 -4.17 38.79 -29.99
N PHE A 233 -3.52 39.75 -29.29
CA PHE A 233 -2.19 39.57 -28.71
C PHE A 233 -2.10 40.19 -27.32
N CYS A 234 -1.32 39.56 -26.42
CA CYS A 234 -0.93 40.20 -25.16
C CYS A 234 0.04 41.38 -25.43
N SER A 235 0.21 42.29 -24.47
CA SER A 235 1.04 43.49 -24.66
C SER A 235 2.49 43.18 -25.00
N GLN A 236 3.04 42.06 -24.52
CA GLN A 236 4.40 41.62 -24.86
C GLN A 236 4.52 41.14 -26.31
N CYS A 237 3.50 40.43 -26.82
CA CYS A 237 3.47 40.00 -28.22
C CYS A 237 3.31 41.18 -29.19
N LEU A 238 2.58 42.22 -28.80
CA LEU A 238 2.47 43.48 -29.55
C LEU A 238 3.81 44.24 -29.62
N GLN A 239 4.55 44.28 -28.51
CA GLN A 239 5.89 44.90 -28.49
C GLN A 239 6.89 44.14 -29.36
N ALA A 240 6.83 42.79 -29.38
CA ALA A 240 7.68 41.98 -30.25
C ALA A 240 7.40 42.17 -31.76
N THR A 241 6.22 42.66 -32.13
CA THR A 241 5.91 43.03 -33.53
C THR A 241 6.36 44.44 -33.91
N GLU A 242 6.68 45.30 -32.94
CA GLU A 242 7.14 46.68 -33.17
C GLU A 242 8.66 46.80 -33.17
N GLU A 243 9.41 45.76 -32.79
CA GLU A 243 10.87 45.75 -32.93
C GLU A 243 11.27 45.53 -34.41
N PRO A 244 11.96 46.49 -35.06
CA PRO A 244 12.47 46.27 -36.41
C PRO A 244 13.57 45.21 -36.36
N LYS A 245 13.37 44.12 -37.11
CA LYS A 245 14.43 43.15 -37.40
C LYS A 245 15.63 43.90 -37.99
N LYS A 246 16.74 43.93 -37.25
CA LYS A 246 18.05 44.31 -37.80
C LYS A 246 18.57 43.24 -38.74
#